data_AF-H6SKX4-F1
#
_entry.id   AF-H6SKX4-F1
#
_cell.length_a   1.000
_cell.length_b   1.000
_cell.length_c   1.000
_cell.angle_alpha   90.00
_cell.angle_beta   90.00
_cell.angle_gamma   90.00
#
_symmetry.space_group_name_H-M   'P 1'
#
loop_
_entity.id
_entity.type
_entity.pdbx_description
1 polymer ?
#
loop_
_entity_poly.entity_id
_entity_poly.type
_entity_poly.pdbx_seq_one_letter_code
_entity_poly.pdbx_strand_id
1 'polypeptide(L)'
;MTTFVQIHALTAYPAANLNRDDSGRPKTVTMGGVPRLRVSSQSLKRAWRTSDAFQQALDGHLGQRTKRLGDEVVLPHLLDRGMTRERAEAVAKAIADVFGKLEGDDKNPLHLRQLAFISPEERAAALALADRALAGEAVEKEKIPADAVLRRADTAADIAMFGRMLADDPRYNREAAVQVAHAITTHRVVVEDDYFTAVDDLKAEGDADDTGAGHVGVQEFGSGLFYLYACINRDLLRANLKGDTGLADTAEQALVRAMATVVPKGKINAFAHHTRASLVLVEHGHFQPRGLSTAFLKPVRGETIMSESIQALKAQRHAFDTAYGETPAHAVLDTTGVWDERSATVTSLEALLAFVKEGRR
;
A
#
# COMPACT_ATOMS: atom_id res chain seq x y z
N MET A 1 -27.25 8.29 0.29
CA MET A 1 -26.74 6.91 0.37
C MET A 1 -25.27 6.95 0.01
N THR A 2 -24.43 6.18 0.69
CA THR A 2 -22.98 6.20 0.44
C THR A 2 -22.63 5.51 -0.86
N THR A 3 -21.71 6.07 -1.64
CA THR A 3 -21.21 5.46 -2.89
C THR A 3 -19.95 4.66 -2.63
N PHE A 4 -19.93 3.42 -3.06
CA PHE A 4 -18.78 2.52 -2.93
C PHE A 4 -18.23 2.11 -4.29
N VAL A 5 -16.90 2.03 -4.36
CA VAL A 5 -16.16 1.46 -5.49
C VAL A 5 -15.45 0.21 -4.99
N GLN A 6 -15.82 -0.94 -5.53
CA GLN A 6 -15.24 -2.23 -5.16
C GLN A 6 -14.35 -2.72 -6.29
N ILE A 7 -13.13 -3.11 -5.95
CA ILE A 7 -12.10 -3.53 -6.90
C ILE A 7 -11.73 -4.96 -6.57
N HIS A 8 -11.95 -5.85 -7.51
CA HIS A 8 -11.61 -7.27 -7.42
C HIS A 8 -10.60 -7.58 -8.51
N ALA A 9 -9.42 -8.09 -8.15
CA ALA A 9 -8.39 -8.43 -9.12
C ALA A 9 -7.86 -9.85 -8.92
N LEU A 10 -7.54 -10.50 -10.05
CA LEU A 10 -6.82 -11.77 -10.08
C LEU A 10 -5.44 -11.54 -10.70
N THR A 11 -4.39 -11.80 -9.93
CA THR A 11 -2.99 -11.62 -10.37
C THR A 11 -2.22 -12.90 -10.15
N ALA A 12 -1.71 -13.49 -11.23
CA ALA A 12 -0.81 -14.62 -11.16
C ALA A 12 0.61 -14.12 -10.82
N TYR A 13 1.27 -14.80 -9.89
CA TYR A 13 2.68 -14.60 -9.61
C TYR A 13 3.43 -15.91 -9.90
N PRO A 14 4.61 -15.85 -10.55
CA PRO A 14 5.49 -17.00 -10.70
C PRO A 14 6.10 -17.36 -9.33
N ALA A 15 7.16 -18.17 -9.33
CA ALA A 15 7.97 -18.36 -8.12
C ALA A 15 8.35 -16.99 -7.54
N ALA A 16 7.93 -16.72 -6.30
CA ALA A 16 8.13 -15.43 -5.64
C ALA A 16 8.06 -15.54 -4.11
N ASN A 17 8.72 -14.61 -3.44
CA ASN A 17 8.54 -14.35 -2.01
C ASN A 17 8.12 -12.89 -1.76
N LEU A 18 6.89 -12.57 -2.21
CA LEU A 18 6.30 -11.23 -2.24
C LEU A 18 6.27 -10.56 -0.85
N ASN A 19 5.97 -11.35 0.17
CA ASN A 19 5.81 -10.87 1.54
C ASN A 19 6.08 -12.00 2.54
N ARG A 20 7.16 -11.86 3.31
CA ARG A 20 7.62 -12.84 4.30
C ARG A 20 7.39 -12.42 5.75
N ASP A 21 7.46 -13.40 6.64
CA ASP A 21 7.58 -13.21 8.08
C ASP A 21 9.04 -12.95 8.51
N ASP A 22 9.26 -12.94 9.81
CA ASP A 22 10.55 -12.73 10.47
C ASP A 22 11.57 -13.86 10.22
N SER A 23 11.09 -15.08 9.97
CA SER A 23 11.93 -16.23 9.59
C SER A 23 12.29 -16.24 8.10
N GLY A 24 11.76 -15.30 7.30
CA GLY A 24 12.01 -15.22 5.87
C GLY A 24 11.04 -16.04 5.01
N ARG A 25 10.08 -16.71 5.64
CA ARG A 25 9.09 -17.58 5.00
C ARG A 25 7.95 -16.78 4.35
N PRO A 26 7.48 -17.13 3.13
CA PRO A 26 6.28 -16.53 2.57
C PRO A 26 5.10 -16.61 3.54
N LYS A 27 4.42 -15.48 3.76
CA LYS A 27 3.25 -15.46 4.64
C LYS A 27 2.16 -16.35 4.07
N THR A 28 1.57 -17.17 4.94
CA THR A 28 0.47 -18.08 4.60
C THR A 28 -0.77 -17.79 5.44
N VAL A 29 -1.89 -18.39 5.05
CA VAL A 29 -3.14 -18.47 5.83
C VAL A 29 -3.88 -19.75 5.47
N THR A 30 -4.59 -20.34 6.43
CA THR A 30 -5.50 -21.46 6.16
C THR A 30 -6.88 -20.92 5.80
N MET A 31 -7.37 -21.24 4.61
CA MET A 31 -8.73 -20.88 4.17
C MET A 31 -9.35 -22.05 3.42
N GLY A 32 -10.54 -22.47 3.86
CA GLY A 32 -11.21 -23.65 3.29
C GLY A 32 -10.52 -24.96 3.65
N GLY A 33 -9.84 -25.01 4.79
CA GLY A 33 -9.10 -26.20 5.25
C GLY A 33 -7.77 -26.45 4.53
N VAL A 34 -7.31 -25.55 3.65
CA VAL A 34 -6.02 -25.70 2.94
C VAL A 34 -5.13 -24.46 3.11
N PRO A 35 -3.80 -24.62 3.09
CA PRO A 35 -2.86 -23.50 3.11
C PRO A 35 -2.92 -22.69 1.81
N ARG A 36 -2.87 -21.37 1.97
CA ARG A 36 -2.80 -20.36 0.90
C ARG A 36 -1.60 -19.48 1.13
N LEU A 37 -0.96 -19.01 0.05
CA LEU A 37 -0.07 -17.87 0.18
C LEU A 37 -0.91 -16.62 0.47
N ARG A 38 -0.33 -15.69 1.23
CA ARG A 38 -0.97 -14.46 1.66
C ARG A 38 -0.03 -13.28 1.49
N VAL A 39 -0.47 -12.23 0.81
CA VAL A 39 0.19 -10.92 0.84
C VAL A 39 -0.56 -10.01 1.79
N SER A 40 0.16 -9.41 2.73
CA SER A 40 -0.46 -8.56 3.73
C SER A 40 -0.95 -7.23 3.16
N SER A 41 -2.08 -6.71 3.66
CA SER A 41 -2.68 -5.46 3.18
C SER A 41 -1.72 -4.28 3.34
N GLN A 42 -0.87 -4.27 4.37
CA GLN A 42 0.19 -3.27 4.54
C GLN A 42 1.29 -3.37 3.47
N SER A 43 1.65 -4.57 3.03
CA SER A 43 2.63 -4.77 1.94
C SER A 43 2.07 -4.23 0.63
N LEU A 44 0.80 -4.55 0.34
CA LEU A 44 0.07 -4.05 -0.83
C LEU A 44 -0.05 -2.52 -0.81
N LYS A 45 -0.60 -1.95 0.27
CA LYS A 45 -0.74 -0.50 0.43
C LYS A 45 0.59 0.23 0.27
N ARG A 46 1.68 -0.29 0.86
CA ARG A 46 3.01 0.31 0.70
C ARG A 46 3.47 0.22 -0.76
N ALA A 47 3.36 -0.94 -1.39
CA ALA A 47 3.79 -1.14 -2.77
C ALA A 47 3.08 -0.19 -3.73
N TRP A 48 1.76 -0.06 -3.61
CA TRP A 48 0.96 0.86 -4.42
C TRP A 48 1.33 2.31 -4.14
N ARG A 49 1.31 2.73 -2.88
CA ARG A 49 1.55 4.13 -2.48
C ARG A 49 2.94 4.62 -2.91
N THR A 50 3.97 3.76 -2.87
CA THR A 50 5.34 4.12 -3.26
C THR A 50 5.70 3.72 -4.68
N SER A 51 4.72 3.42 -5.53
CA SER A 51 4.96 3.14 -6.94
C SER A 51 5.02 4.43 -7.75
N ASP A 52 5.80 4.44 -8.83
CA ASP A 52 5.94 5.62 -9.68
C ASP A 52 4.59 6.06 -10.24
N ALA A 53 3.75 5.11 -10.66
CA ALA A 53 2.41 5.40 -11.18
C ALA A 53 1.52 6.12 -10.16
N PHE A 54 1.59 5.74 -8.88
CA PHE A 54 0.81 6.39 -7.82
C PHE A 54 1.42 7.72 -7.39
N GLN A 55 2.76 7.79 -7.32
CA GLN A 55 3.50 9.00 -6.95
C GLN A 55 3.31 10.11 -7.98
N GLN A 56 3.43 9.78 -9.27
CA GLN A 56 3.24 10.74 -10.36
C GLN A 56 1.79 11.24 -10.45
N ALA A 57 0.81 10.34 -10.28
CA ALA A 57 -0.60 10.71 -10.37
C ALA A 57 -1.05 11.65 -9.24
N LEU A 58 -0.41 11.58 -8.08
CA LEU A 58 -0.77 12.33 -6.87
C LEU A 58 0.40 13.22 -6.40
N ASP A 59 1.22 13.69 -7.33
CA ASP A 59 2.36 14.55 -7.00
C ASP A 59 1.92 15.78 -6.20
N GLY A 60 2.69 16.14 -5.18
CA GLY A 60 2.33 17.20 -4.23
C GLY A 60 1.17 16.87 -3.26
N HIS A 61 0.50 15.71 -3.40
CA HIS A 61 -0.65 15.30 -2.60
C HIS A 61 -0.41 14.02 -1.79
N LEU A 62 0.85 13.70 -1.48
CA LEU A 62 1.22 12.47 -0.76
C LEU A 62 1.94 12.77 0.53
N GLY A 63 1.53 12.06 1.59
CA GLY A 63 2.21 12.12 2.87
C GLY A 63 3.49 11.29 2.91
N GLN A 64 4.35 11.61 3.86
CA GLN A 64 5.56 10.87 4.17
C GLN A 64 5.41 10.19 5.54
N ARG A 65 5.67 8.87 5.58
CA ARG A 65 5.76 8.13 6.84
C ARG A 65 7.20 8.14 7.32
N THR A 66 7.48 8.80 8.44
CA THR A 66 8.85 8.93 8.92
C THR A 66 8.90 9.06 10.45
N LYS A 67 10.02 8.61 11.01
CA LYS A 67 10.44 8.95 12.38
C LYS A 67 11.42 10.12 12.39
N ARG A 68 11.90 10.53 11.23
CA ARG A 68 13.11 11.33 11.06
C ARG A 68 12.83 12.75 10.59
N LEU A 69 11.66 13.30 10.94
CA LEU A 69 11.31 14.67 10.54
C LEU A 69 12.34 15.68 11.08
N GLY A 70 12.73 15.54 12.35
CA GLY A 70 13.74 16.41 12.95
C GLY A 70 15.08 16.30 12.25
N ASP A 71 15.58 15.07 12.09
CA ASP A 71 16.94 14.78 11.63
C ASP A 71 17.16 14.95 10.12
N GLU A 72 16.20 14.53 9.29
CA GLU A 72 16.38 14.45 7.83
C GLU A 72 15.66 15.58 7.08
N VAL A 73 14.88 16.42 7.78
CA VAL A 73 14.10 17.50 7.15
C VAL A 73 14.38 18.84 7.81
N VAL A 74 14.12 18.97 9.12
CA VAL A 74 14.20 20.26 9.82
C VAL A 74 15.64 20.67 10.10
N LEU A 75 16.47 19.76 10.62
CA LEU A 75 17.86 20.03 10.95
C LEU A 75 18.69 20.44 9.72
N PRO A 76 18.68 19.70 8.59
CA PRO A 76 19.43 20.10 7.40
C PRO A 76 18.97 21.46 6.87
N HIS A 77 17.65 21.72 6.85
CA HIS A 77 17.08 23.00 6.41
C HIS A 77 17.60 24.21 7.20
N LEU A 78 17.83 24.04 8.51
CA LEU A 78 18.37 25.06 9.41
C LEU A 78 19.90 25.23 9.24
N LEU A 79 20.63 24.13 9.16
CA LEU A 79 22.09 24.12 9.00
C LEU A 79 22.51 24.73 7.66
N ASP A 80 21.84 24.36 6.58
CA ASP A 80 22.11 24.87 5.22
C ASP A 80 21.88 26.38 5.10
N ARG A 81 21.11 26.96 6.03
CA ARG A 81 20.83 28.40 6.13
C ARG A 81 21.65 29.11 7.21
N GLY A 82 22.67 28.46 7.75
CA GLY A 82 23.67 29.07 8.62
C GLY A 82 23.34 29.09 10.11
N MET A 83 22.31 28.36 10.56
CA MET A 83 22.07 28.18 12.00
C MET A 83 23.17 27.32 12.63
N THR A 84 23.63 27.67 13.83
CA THR A 84 24.59 26.84 14.57
C THR A 84 23.97 25.48 14.90
N ARG A 85 24.79 24.42 14.90
CA ARG A 85 24.30 23.05 15.13
C ARG A 85 23.53 22.91 16.44
N GLU A 86 24.06 23.43 17.54
CA GLU A 86 23.40 23.38 18.85
C GLU A 86 22.00 24.01 18.82
N ARG A 87 21.86 25.19 18.20
CA ARG A 87 20.56 25.86 18.07
C ARG A 87 19.64 25.11 17.11
N ALA A 88 20.17 24.62 15.99
CA ALA A 88 19.42 23.90 14.97
C ALA A 88 18.85 22.58 15.51
N GLU A 89 19.63 21.83 16.28
CA GLU A 89 19.18 20.60 16.95
C GLU A 89 18.06 20.91 17.97
N ALA A 90 18.20 21.97 18.77
CA ALA A 90 17.17 22.37 19.71
C ALA A 90 15.84 22.73 19.02
N VAL A 91 15.90 23.48 17.91
CA VAL A 91 14.71 23.85 17.12
C VAL A 91 14.11 22.62 16.42
N ALA A 92 14.94 21.79 15.80
CA ALA A 92 14.50 20.55 15.15
C ALA A 92 13.81 19.61 16.13
N LYS A 93 14.36 19.48 17.35
CA LYS A 93 13.77 18.72 18.45
C LYS A 93 12.40 19.28 18.83
N ALA A 94 12.30 20.59 19.04
CA ALA A 94 11.06 21.25 19.42
C ALA A 94 9.95 21.05 18.37
N ILE A 95 10.28 21.16 17.09
CA ILE A 95 9.32 20.97 15.99
C ILE A 95 8.92 19.49 15.85
N ALA A 96 9.90 18.57 15.87
CA ALA A 96 9.63 17.14 15.71
C ALA A 96 8.74 16.60 16.83
N ASP A 97 8.96 17.02 18.07
CA ASP A 97 8.21 16.51 19.22
C ASP A 97 6.71 16.82 19.17
N VAL A 98 6.28 17.82 18.38
CA VAL A 98 4.86 18.11 18.12
C VAL A 98 4.19 16.98 17.29
N PHE A 99 4.95 16.29 16.44
CA PHE A 99 4.46 15.18 15.63
C PHE A 99 4.43 13.84 16.37
N GLY A 100 5.01 13.79 17.57
CA GLY A 100 4.98 12.65 18.46
C GLY A 100 6.19 12.61 19.38
N LYS A 101 6.07 11.85 20.47
CA LYS A 101 7.16 11.68 21.44
C LYS A 101 8.46 11.20 20.79
N LEU A 102 9.58 11.84 21.11
CA LEU A 102 10.92 11.43 20.67
C LEU A 102 11.41 10.13 21.35
N GLU A 103 12.33 9.41 20.70
CA GLU A 103 12.96 8.18 21.24
C GLU A 103 13.74 8.47 22.54
N GLY A 104 14.37 9.65 22.61
CA GLY A 104 15.08 10.11 23.81
C GLY A 104 16.37 9.34 24.09
N ASP A 105 16.94 8.67 23.08
CA ASP A 105 18.27 8.05 23.15
C ASP A 105 19.35 8.99 22.60
N ASP A 106 20.60 8.78 23.04
CA ASP A 106 21.74 9.63 22.63
C ASP A 106 22.16 9.43 21.17
N LYS A 107 21.76 8.32 20.54
CA LYS A 107 22.17 7.98 19.16
C LYS A 107 21.28 8.66 18.11
N ASN A 108 20.01 8.87 18.44
CA ASN A 108 18.97 9.40 17.56
C ASN A 108 18.06 10.39 18.32
N PRO A 109 18.61 11.47 18.88
CA PRO A 109 17.87 12.37 19.76
C PRO A 109 16.69 13.10 19.09
N LEU A 110 16.67 13.15 17.75
CA LEU A 110 15.66 13.80 16.93
C LEU A 110 14.65 12.83 16.28
N HIS A 111 14.77 11.52 16.55
CA HIS A 111 13.83 10.54 16.03
C HIS A 111 12.56 10.46 16.88
N LEU A 112 11.42 10.38 16.21
CA LEU A 112 10.14 10.04 16.82
C LEU A 112 10.14 8.58 17.24
N ARG A 113 9.60 8.29 18.42
CA ARG A 113 9.38 6.94 18.93
C ARG A 113 8.44 6.12 18.04
N GLN A 114 7.46 6.79 17.45
CA GLN A 114 6.46 6.20 16.56
C GLN A 114 6.55 6.82 15.16
N LEU A 115 6.12 6.08 14.14
CA LEU A 115 6.04 6.62 12.78
C LEU A 115 4.93 7.66 12.71
N ALA A 116 5.27 8.90 12.37
CA ALA A 116 4.30 9.91 11.99
C ALA A 116 4.01 9.83 10.49
N PHE A 117 2.76 10.07 10.09
CA PHE A 117 2.35 10.19 8.69
C PHE A 117 2.04 11.66 8.39
N ILE A 118 3.02 12.33 7.78
CA ILE A 118 3.10 13.78 7.67
C ILE A 118 2.67 14.20 6.28
N SER A 119 1.67 15.06 6.17
CA SER A 119 1.20 15.61 4.90
C SER A 119 2.15 16.68 4.34
N PRO A 120 2.07 17.00 3.03
CA PRO A 120 2.83 18.09 2.43
C PRO A 120 2.64 19.44 3.14
N GLU A 121 1.41 19.77 3.54
CA GLU A 121 1.10 20.99 4.29
C GLU A 121 1.77 21.04 5.66
N GLU A 122 1.73 19.93 6.41
CA GLU A 122 2.36 19.86 7.72
C GLU A 122 3.88 19.94 7.62
N ARG A 123 4.46 19.32 6.58
CA ARG A 123 5.90 19.46 6.27
C ARG A 123 6.25 20.92 5.97
N ALA A 124 5.45 21.59 5.13
CA ALA A 124 5.66 23.00 4.81
C ALA A 124 5.51 23.88 6.06
N ALA A 125 4.54 23.60 6.93
CA ALA A 125 4.34 24.32 8.19
C ALA A 125 5.52 24.12 9.17
N ALA A 126 6.07 22.90 9.25
CA ALA A 126 7.26 22.62 10.04
C ALA A 126 8.47 23.42 9.53
N LEU A 127 8.67 23.48 8.21
CA LEU A 127 9.75 24.28 7.61
C LEU A 127 9.54 25.79 7.78
N ALA A 128 8.31 26.28 7.67
CA ALA A 128 7.99 27.69 7.92
C ALA A 128 8.27 28.08 9.37
N LEU A 129 8.03 27.17 10.32
CA LEU A 129 8.39 27.40 11.72
C LEU A 129 9.92 27.40 11.93
N ALA A 130 10.64 26.55 11.20
CA ALA A 130 12.11 26.58 11.17
C ALA A 130 12.64 27.92 10.59
N ASP A 131 12.01 28.45 9.54
CA ASP A 131 12.35 29.76 8.96
C ASP A 131 12.13 30.93 9.95
N ARG A 132 11.08 30.87 10.77
CA ARG A 132 10.87 31.84 11.85
C ARG A 132 11.98 31.78 12.91
N ALA A 133 12.46 30.58 13.23
CA ALA A 133 13.60 30.42 14.13
C ALA A 133 14.88 31.04 13.54
N LEU A 134 15.10 30.92 12.23
CA LEU A 134 16.20 31.57 11.51
C LEU A 134 16.09 33.11 11.55
N ALA A 135 14.86 33.64 11.55
CA ALA A 135 14.60 35.08 11.70
C ALA A 135 14.76 35.59 13.16
N GLY A 136 15.16 34.73 14.10
CA GLY A 136 15.42 35.10 15.49
C GLY A 136 14.25 34.86 16.45
N GLU A 137 13.15 34.27 15.99
CA GLU A 137 12.04 33.92 16.88
C GLU A 137 12.40 32.74 17.82
N ALA A 138 11.90 32.80 19.05
CA ALA A 138 12.06 31.70 20.00
C ALA A 138 11.09 30.56 19.65
N VAL A 139 11.63 29.49 19.05
CA VAL A 139 10.90 28.25 18.77
C VAL A 139 11.26 27.21 19.82
N GLU A 140 10.38 27.07 20.80
CA GLU A 140 10.48 26.12 21.92
C GLU A 140 9.20 25.30 21.97
N LYS A 141 9.31 24.01 22.29
CA LYS A 141 8.20 23.05 22.25
C LYS A 141 6.96 23.57 22.97
N GLU A 142 7.11 24.07 24.19
CA GLU A 142 6.02 24.53 25.06
C GLU A 142 5.25 25.72 24.47
N LYS A 143 5.85 26.41 23.50
CA LYS A 143 5.29 27.59 22.82
C LYS A 143 4.72 27.27 21.44
N ILE A 144 4.88 26.04 20.95
CA ILE A 144 4.35 25.64 19.64
C ILE A 144 2.97 25.02 19.84
N PRO A 145 1.86 25.71 19.52
CA PRO A 145 0.55 25.09 19.54
C PRO A 145 0.51 24.01 18.45
N ALA A 146 -0.15 22.88 18.73
CA ALA A 146 -0.27 21.78 17.77
C ALA A 146 -0.79 22.24 16.40
N ASP A 147 -1.78 23.14 16.38
CA ASP A 147 -2.38 23.69 15.16
C ASP A 147 -1.41 24.53 14.31
N ALA A 148 -0.25 24.93 14.84
CA ALA A 148 0.79 25.59 14.05
C ALA A 148 1.31 24.66 12.95
N VAL A 149 1.50 23.37 13.25
CA VAL A 149 2.13 22.39 12.34
C VAL A 149 1.24 21.22 11.98
N LEU A 150 0.40 20.72 12.89
CA LEU A 150 -0.50 19.60 12.62
C LEU A 150 -1.74 20.07 11.85
N ARG A 151 -2.22 19.26 10.93
CA ARG A 151 -3.44 19.49 10.14
C ARG A 151 -4.25 18.21 10.15
N ARG A 152 -5.48 18.19 9.67
CA ARG A 152 -6.17 16.92 9.39
C ARG A 152 -5.72 16.30 8.06
N ALA A 153 -4.74 16.89 7.39
CA ALA A 153 -4.15 16.43 6.12
C ALA A 153 -5.17 16.35 4.97
N ASP A 154 -5.99 17.39 4.81
CA ASP A 154 -7.10 17.41 3.84
C ASP A 154 -6.67 17.42 2.37
N THR A 155 -5.38 17.61 2.07
CA THR A 155 -4.84 17.61 0.70
C THR A 155 -3.91 16.42 0.43
N ALA A 156 -3.69 15.55 1.42
CA ALA A 156 -2.89 14.35 1.27
C ALA A 156 -3.79 13.15 0.94
N ALA A 157 -3.84 12.79 -0.34
CA ALA A 157 -4.66 11.73 -0.89
C ALA A 157 -4.40 10.37 -0.22
N ASP A 158 -3.15 9.99 0.03
CA ASP A 158 -2.82 8.71 0.66
C ASP A 158 -3.19 8.64 2.15
N ILE A 159 -3.15 9.77 2.87
CA ILE A 159 -3.67 9.88 4.23
C ILE A 159 -5.21 9.81 4.23
N ALA A 160 -5.88 10.48 3.28
CA ALA A 160 -7.33 10.41 3.12
C ALA A 160 -7.81 8.98 2.78
N MET A 161 -7.05 8.26 1.94
CA MET A 161 -7.34 6.88 1.56
C MET A 161 -7.07 5.89 2.69
N PHE A 162 -5.87 5.92 3.29
CA PHE A 162 -5.41 4.86 4.18
C PHE A 162 -5.45 5.21 5.67
N GLY A 163 -5.92 6.41 5.99
CA GLY A 163 -6.07 6.92 7.34
C GLY A 163 -4.75 7.29 8.00
N ARG A 164 -4.88 7.89 9.18
CA ARG A 164 -3.77 8.26 10.05
C ARG A 164 -4.19 8.21 11.51
N MET A 165 -3.28 7.71 12.34
CA MET A 165 -3.37 7.74 13.79
C MET A 165 -2.17 8.49 14.36
N LEU A 166 -2.42 9.46 15.22
CA LEU A 166 -1.48 10.21 16.04
C LEU A 166 -1.91 9.99 17.49
N ALA A 167 -1.12 9.22 18.24
CA ALA A 167 -1.48 8.82 19.60
C ALA A 167 -1.50 10.00 20.57
N ASP A 168 -0.54 10.91 20.43
CA ASP A 168 -0.37 12.06 21.33
C ASP A 168 -1.39 13.17 21.07
N ASP A 169 -1.95 13.27 19.85
CA ASP A 169 -3.00 14.22 19.54
C ASP A 169 -4.08 13.65 18.59
N PRO A 170 -5.06 12.90 19.13
CA PRO A 170 -6.08 12.21 18.35
C PRO A 170 -6.99 13.12 17.52
N ARG A 171 -7.02 14.43 17.79
CA ARG A 171 -7.83 15.42 17.05
C ARG A 171 -7.45 15.51 15.58
N TYR A 172 -6.21 15.16 15.26
CA TYR A 172 -5.65 15.14 13.91
C TYR A 172 -5.68 13.74 13.27
N ASN A 173 -6.36 12.77 13.90
CA ASN A 173 -6.60 11.47 13.30
C ASN A 173 -7.46 11.60 12.03
N ARG A 174 -7.24 10.66 11.12
CA ARG A 174 -7.98 10.57 9.87
C ARG A 174 -8.49 9.16 9.70
N GLU A 175 -9.81 9.03 9.56
CA GLU A 175 -10.44 7.78 9.18
C GLU A 175 -10.11 7.43 7.73
N ALA A 176 -9.83 6.16 7.47
CA ALA A 176 -9.46 5.68 6.14
C ALA A 176 -10.69 5.51 5.25
N ALA A 177 -10.68 6.12 4.06
CA ALA A 177 -11.74 5.91 3.06
C ALA A 177 -11.59 4.58 2.29
N VAL A 178 -10.41 3.95 2.33
CA VAL A 178 -10.09 2.74 1.57
C VAL A 178 -9.81 1.56 2.49
N GLN A 179 -10.58 0.50 2.27
CA GLN A 179 -10.43 -0.80 2.91
C GLN A 179 -9.66 -1.72 1.96
N VAL A 180 -8.58 -2.35 2.43
CA VAL A 180 -7.75 -3.26 1.63
C VAL A 180 -7.64 -4.59 2.34
N ALA A 181 -8.10 -5.67 1.69
CA ALA A 181 -7.98 -7.02 2.22
C ALA A 181 -6.56 -7.56 2.08
N HIS A 182 -6.25 -8.60 2.85
CA HIS A 182 -5.09 -9.44 2.53
C HIS A 182 -5.34 -10.17 1.21
N ALA A 183 -4.37 -10.16 0.30
CA ALA A 183 -4.48 -10.98 -0.90
C ALA A 183 -4.16 -12.42 -0.56
N ILE A 184 -4.90 -13.36 -1.14
CA ILE A 184 -4.76 -14.80 -0.88
C ILE A 184 -4.83 -15.58 -2.18
N THR A 185 -4.20 -16.76 -2.24
CA THR A 185 -4.31 -17.61 -3.43
C THR A 185 -5.68 -18.26 -3.56
N THR A 186 -6.21 -18.33 -4.79
CA THR A 186 -7.54 -18.92 -5.09
C THR A 186 -7.55 -20.46 -5.02
N HIS A 187 -6.37 -21.07 -5.04
CA HIS A 187 -6.12 -22.51 -4.87
C HIS A 187 -5.16 -22.80 -3.69
N ARG A 188 -5.06 -24.08 -3.32
CA ARG A 188 -4.07 -24.57 -2.34
C ARG A 188 -2.66 -24.29 -2.87
N VAL A 189 -1.76 -23.85 -1.99
CA VAL A 189 -0.33 -23.70 -2.31
C VAL A 189 0.51 -24.34 -1.21
N VAL A 190 1.60 -24.97 -1.62
CA VAL A 190 2.66 -25.46 -0.74
C VAL A 190 3.84 -24.50 -0.89
N VAL A 191 4.45 -24.13 0.23
CA VAL A 191 5.69 -23.35 0.22
C VAL A 191 6.83 -24.30 -0.13
N GLU A 192 7.69 -23.89 -1.06
CA GLU A 192 8.80 -24.68 -1.57
C GLU A 192 10.13 -24.12 -1.03
N ASP A 193 11.10 -25.01 -0.84
CA ASP A 193 12.44 -24.69 -0.36
C ASP A 193 13.40 -24.57 -1.54
N ASP A 194 14.10 -23.43 -1.63
CA ASP A 194 15.23 -23.21 -2.55
C ASP A 194 16.54 -23.32 -1.78
N TYR A 195 17.32 -24.36 -2.04
CA TYR A 195 18.66 -24.54 -1.48
C TYR A 195 19.68 -23.86 -2.38
N PHE A 196 20.39 -22.86 -1.84
CA PHE A 196 21.38 -22.10 -2.60
C PHE A 196 22.74 -22.09 -1.91
N THR A 197 23.78 -21.89 -2.70
CA THR A 197 25.14 -21.69 -2.22
C THR A 197 25.67 -20.33 -2.64
N ALA A 198 26.60 -19.77 -1.87
CA ALA A 198 27.44 -18.66 -2.32
C ALA A 198 28.86 -19.20 -2.46
N VAL A 199 29.42 -19.08 -3.67
CA VAL A 199 30.78 -19.54 -4.00
C VAL A 199 31.77 -18.39 -3.74
N ASP A 200 32.96 -18.73 -3.26
CA ASP A 200 34.06 -17.78 -3.10
C ASP A 200 34.96 -17.82 -4.35
N ASP A 201 34.95 -16.73 -5.12
CA ASP A 201 35.68 -16.62 -6.39
C ASP A 201 37.21 -16.63 -6.22
N LEU A 202 37.75 -16.30 -5.03
CA LEU A 202 39.20 -16.27 -4.78
C LEU A 202 39.76 -17.58 -4.23
N LYS A 203 38.91 -18.59 -4.02
CA LYS A 203 39.34 -19.88 -3.51
C LYS A 203 40.14 -20.66 -4.55
N ALA A 204 41.30 -21.19 -4.16
CA ALA A 204 42.16 -21.99 -5.02
C ALA A 204 41.60 -23.43 -5.18
N GLU A 205 41.76 -24.03 -6.37
CA GLU A 205 41.26 -25.37 -6.76
C GLU A 205 41.87 -26.56 -5.99
N GLY A 206 42.50 -26.35 -4.83
CA GLY A 206 43.24 -27.38 -4.09
C GLY A 206 43.01 -27.42 -2.57
N ASP A 207 42.17 -26.55 -2.00
CA ASP A 207 41.79 -26.63 -0.58
C ASP A 207 40.79 -27.78 -0.38
N ALA A 208 41.32 -28.99 -0.20
CA ALA A 208 40.60 -30.26 -0.22
C ALA A 208 39.61 -30.48 0.95
N ASP A 209 39.66 -29.67 2.01
CA ASP A 209 38.85 -29.85 3.22
C ASP A 209 37.50 -29.10 3.19
N ASP A 210 37.15 -28.42 2.10
CA ASP A 210 35.98 -27.54 2.09
C ASP A 210 35.29 -27.46 0.71
N THR A 211 34.01 -27.84 0.65
CA THR A 211 33.18 -28.18 -0.54
C THR A 211 32.88 -27.06 -1.56
N GLY A 212 33.65 -25.97 -1.58
CA GLY A 212 33.52 -24.85 -2.54
C GLY A 212 32.34 -23.91 -2.28
N ALA A 213 31.40 -24.26 -1.41
CA ALA A 213 30.33 -23.37 -0.95
C ALA A 213 30.81 -22.58 0.28
N GLY A 214 31.12 -21.29 0.11
CA GLY A 214 31.41 -20.37 1.23
C GLY A 214 30.20 -20.12 2.12
N HIS A 215 28.99 -20.41 1.64
CA HIS A 215 27.75 -20.43 2.42
C HIS A 215 26.73 -21.38 1.78
N VAL A 216 25.92 -22.06 2.60
CA VAL A 216 24.71 -22.78 2.17
C VAL A 216 23.53 -22.18 2.92
N GLY A 217 22.48 -21.82 2.18
CA GLY A 217 21.26 -21.25 2.73
C GLY A 217 20.00 -21.89 2.15
N VAL A 218 18.89 -21.70 2.85
CA VAL A 218 17.56 -22.08 2.37
C VAL A 218 16.71 -20.84 2.26
N GLN A 219 16.02 -20.69 1.12
CA GLN A 219 15.05 -19.63 0.90
C GLN A 219 13.71 -20.25 0.50
N GLU A 220 12.68 -19.99 1.30
CA GLU A 220 11.33 -20.42 0.94
C GLU A 220 10.68 -19.47 -0.08
N PHE A 221 9.92 -20.04 -1.02
CA PHE A 221 9.14 -19.32 -2.04
C PHE A 221 7.82 -20.04 -2.35
N GLY A 222 7.01 -19.44 -3.22
CA GLY A 222 5.87 -20.13 -3.82
C GLY A 222 5.32 -19.39 -5.03
N SER A 223 4.37 -20.00 -5.72
CA SER A 223 3.70 -19.42 -6.89
C SER A 223 2.19 -19.57 -6.78
N GLY A 224 1.44 -18.78 -7.54
CA GLY A 224 -0.01 -18.96 -7.60
C GLY A 224 -0.80 -17.76 -8.07
N LEU A 225 -2.12 -17.97 -8.19
CA LEU A 225 -3.09 -16.95 -8.55
C LEU A 225 -3.68 -16.31 -7.31
N PHE A 226 -3.44 -15.02 -7.12
CA PHE A 226 -3.93 -14.27 -5.96
C PHE A 226 -5.21 -13.52 -6.29
N TYR A 227 -6.16 -13.59 -5.37
CA TYR A 227 -7.31 -12.70 -5.29
C TYR A 227 -6.99 -11.48 -4.43
N LEU A 228 -7.16 -10.30 -5.01
CA LEU A 228 -6.99 -9.00 -4.38
C LEU A 228 -8.35 -8.32 -4.28
N TYR A 229 -8.60 -7.65 -3.16
CA TYR A 229 -9.83 -6.88 -2.93
C TYR A 229 -9.54 -5.56 -2.22
N ALA A 230 -10.13 -4.49 -2.75
CA ALA A 230 -10.21 -3.20 -2.09
C ALA A 230 -11.62 -2.60 -2.25
N CYS A 231 -12.05 -1.83 -1.26
CA CYS A 231 -13.27 -1.04 -1.30
C CYS A 231 -12.97 0.41 -0.96
N ILE A 232 -13.45 1.33 -1.78
CA ILE A 232 -13.36 2.77 -1.57
C ILE A 232 -14.74 3.28 -1.18
N ASN A 233 -14.83 3.91 -0.01
CA ASN A 233 -15.94 4.79 0.32
C ASN A 233 -15.69 6.16 -0.34
N ARG A 234 -16.30 6.38 -1.50
CA ARG A 234 -16.07 7.56 -2.34
C ARG A 234 -16.49 8.85 -1.63
N ASP A 235 -17.59 8.81 -0.89
CA ASP A 235 -18.11 9.99 -0.19
C ASP A 235 -17.20 10.37 0.99
N LEU A 236 -16.70 9.37 1.74
CA LEU A 236 -15.72 9.61 2.78
C LEU A 236 -14.38 10.09 2.20
N LEU A 237 -13.94 9.56 1.06
CA LEU A 237 -12.72 10.03 0.40
C LEU A 237 -12.84 11.52 0.02
N ARG A 238 -13.97 11.92 -0.58
CA ARG A 238 -14.26 13.32 -0.91
C ARG A 238 -14.35 14.20 0.32
N ALA A 239 -15.02 13.74 1.38
CA ALA A 239 -15.09 14.46 2.65
C ALA A 239 -13.69 14.63 3.29
N ASN A 240 -12.86 13.60 3.21
CA ASN A 240 -11.47 13.64 3.68
C ASN A 240 -10.60 14.60 2.86
N LEU A 241 -10.98 14.89 1.62
CA LEU A 241 -10.32 15.82 0.71
C LEU A 241 -11.02 17.18 0.59
N LYS A 242 -11.75 17.62 1.64
CA LYS A 242 -12.47 18.90 1.67
C LYS A 242 -13.43 19.13 0.48
N GLY A 243 -13.95 18.06 -0.10
CA GLY A 243 -14.85 18.12 -1.27
C GLY A 243 -14.13 18.25 -2.61
N ASP A 244 -12.80 18.13 -2.68
CA ASP A 244 -12.06 18.09 -3.93
C ASP A 244 -12.34 16.79 -4.70
N THR A 245 -13.35 16.84 -5.56
CA THR A 245 -13.74 15.73 -6.43
C THR A 245 -12.69 15.39 -7.49
N GLY A 246 -11.87 16.37 -7.90
CA GLY A 246 -10.83 16.15 -8.91
C GLY A 246 -9.70 15.29 -8.34
N LEU A 247 -9.22 15.66 -7.16
CA LEU A 247 -8.20 14.90 -6.44
C LEU A 247 -8.72 13.53 -6.00
N ALA A 248 -9.96 13.44 -5.51
CA ALA A 248 -10.58 12.16 -5.14
C ALA A 248 -10.62 11.18 -6.32
N ASP A 249 -11.11 11.64 -7.48
CA ASP A 249 -11.20 10.79 -8.67
C ASP A 249 -9.80 10.38 -9.18
N THR A 250 -8.82 11.29 -9.16
CA THR A 250 -7.42 10.96 -9.49
C THR A 250 -6.85 9.91 -8.53
N ALA A 251 -7.16 10.00 -7.23
CA ALA A 251 -6.70 9.04 -6.23
C ALA A 251 -7.32 7.66 -6.42
N GLU A 252 -8.61 7.58 -6.74
CA GLU A 252 -9.29 6.34 -7.07
C GLU A 252 -8.69 5.68 -8.32
N GLN A 253 -8.49 6.47 -9.39
CA GLN A 253 -7.86 5.99 -10.62
C GLN A 253 -6.42 5.52 -10.36
N ALA A 254 -5.65 6.26 -9.57
CA ALA A 254 -4.29 5.89 -9.20
C ALA A 254 -4.25 4.55 -8.44
N LEU A 255 -5.20 4.32 -7.53
CA LEU A 255 -5.31 3.04 -6.82
C LEU A 255 -5.69 1.89 -7.75
N VAL A 256 -6.71 2.05 -8.60
CA VAL A 256 -7.11 1.00 -9.56
C VAL A 256 -5.95 0.66 -10.50
N ARG A 257 -5.26 1.68 -11.02
CA ARG A 257 -4.05 1.50 -11.83
C ARG A 257 -2.98 0.74 -11.05
N ALA A 258 -2.67 1.15 -9.82
CA ALA A 258 -1.65 0.49 -8.99
C ALA A 258 -2.03 -0.97 -8.68
N MET A 259 -3.29 -1.26 -8.35
CA MET A 259 -3.76 -2.64 -8.13
C MET A 259 -3.61 -3.52 -9.37
N ALA A 260 -3.79 -2.96 -10.57
CA ALA A 260 -3.66 -3.69 -11.83
C ALA A 260 -2.19 -3.89 -12.27
N THR A 261 -1.27 -3.05 -11.79
CA THR A 261 0.06 -2.90 -12.43
C THR A 261 1.26 -3.03 -11.49
N VAL A 262 1.07 -2.96 -10.17
CA VAL A 262 2.16 -2.85 -9.20
C VAL A 262 2.20 -4.07 -8.28
N VAL A 263 3.43 -4.58 -8.09
CA VAL A 263 3.71 -5.76 -7.27
C VAL A 263 4.54 -5.39 -6.02
N PRO A 264 4.41 -6.11 -4.89
CA PRO A 264 5.31 -5.97 -3.76
C PRO A 264 6.77 -6.26 -4.14
N LYS A 265 7.73 -5.47 -3.63
CA LYS A 265 9.17 -5.59 -3.95
C LYS A 265 9.92 -6.67 -3.14
N GLY A 266 9.23 -7.46 -2.32
CA GLY A 266 9.88 -8.48 -1.49
C GLY A 266 10.63 -9.50 -2.33
N LYS A 267 11.95 -9.62 -2.14
CA LYS A 267 12.85 -10.53 -2.89
C LYS A 267 12.76 -10.40 -4.42
N ILE A 268 12.31 -9.26 -4.93
CA ILE A 268 12.09 -9.06 -6.38
C ILE A 268 13.36 -9.20 -7.20
N ASN A 269 14.53 -8.83 -6.67
CA ASN A 269 15.80 -8.96 -7.38
C ASN A 269 16.24 -10.43 -7.55
N ALA A 270 15.70 -11.35 -6.75
CA ALA A 270 16.00 -12.78 -6.85
C ALA A 270 14.96 -13.54 -7.69
N PHE A 271 13.72 -13.06 -7.75
CA PHE A 271 12.59 -13.77 -8.39
C PHE A 271 12.02 -13.09 -9.64
N ALA A 272 12.35 -11.82 -9.89
CA ALA A 272 11.89 -11.04 -11.05
C ALA A 272 10.36 -11.12 -11.31
N HIS A 273 9.54 -11.18 -10.26
CA HIS A 273 8.09 -11.40 -10.34
C HIS A 273 7.28 -10.16 -10.79
N HIS A 274 7.69 -9.53 -11.88
CA HIS A 274 6.99 -8.39 -12.48
C HIS A 274 5.75 -8.85 -13.25
N THR A 275 4.58 -8.82 -12.60
CA THR A 275 3.32 -9.28 -13.18
C THR A 275 2.27 -8.17 -13.28
N ARG A 276 1.25 -8.41 -14.10
CA ARG A 276 0.04 -7.58 -14.23
C ARG A 276 -1.18 -8.39 -13.81
N ALA A 277 -2.23 -7.71 -13.34
CA ALA A 277 -3.50 -8.37 -13.09
C ALA A 277 -4.07 -8.93 -14.41
N SER A 278 -4.47 -10.20 -14.40
CA SER A 278 -5.09 -10.86 -15.56
C SER A 278 -6.59 -10.54 -15.65
N LEU A 279 -7.21 -10.23 -14.52
CA LEU A 279 -8.59 -9.76 -14.42
C LEU A 279 -8.66 -8.61 -13.41
N VAL A 280 -9.37 -7.54 -13.75
CA VAL A 280 -9.80 -6.49 -12.83
C VAL A 280 -11.28 -6.20 -13.06
N LEU A 281 -12.11 -6.54 -12.07
CA LEU A 281 -13.52 -6.18 -11.99
C LEU A 281 -13.67 -4.97 -11.06
N VAL A 282 -14.31 -3.92 -11.56
CA VAL A 282 -14.70 -2.75 -10.76
C VAL A 282 -16.22 -2.71 -10.69
N GLU A 283 -16.76 -2.61 -9.48
CA GLU A 283 -18.20 -2.44 -9.22
C GLU A 283 -18.47 -1.12 -8.50
N HIS A 284 -19.52 -0.41 -8.93
CA HIS A 284 -20.03 0.82 -8.33
C HIS A 284 -21.46 0.64 -7.87
N GLY A 285 -21.78 1.17 -6.68
CA GLY A 285 -23.16 1.24 -6.23
C GLY A 285 -23.32 1.84 -4.85
N HIS A 286 -24.58 1.85 -4.39
CA HIS A 286 -24.97 2.34 -3.06
C HIS A 286 -25.26 1.21 -2.06
N PHE A 287 -25.05 -0.03 -2.48
CA PHE A 287 -25.22 -1.22 -1.65
C PHE A 287 -24.07 -1.33 -0.65
N GLN A 288 -24.28 -2.13 0.39
CA GLN A 288 -23.22 -2.45 1.33
C GLN A 288 -22.07 -3.14 0.59
N PRO A 289 -20.80 -2.73 0.79
CA PRO A 289 -19.68 -3.41 0.17
C PRO A 289 -19.62 -4.90 0.56
N ARG A 290 -19.34 -5.75 -0.41
CA ARG A 290 -19.24 -7.20 -0.27
C ARG A 290 -17.97 -7.70 -0.97
N GLY A 291 -17.11 -8.37 -0.21
CA GLY A 291 -15.98 -9.09 -0.79
C GLY A 291 -16.46 -10.38 -1.48
N LEU A 292 -15.77 -10.79 -2.53
CA LEU A 292 -16.05 -12.04 -3.25
C LEU A 292 -15.05 -13.16 -2.89
N SER A 293 -14.33 -13.02 -1.78
CA SER A 293 -13.35 -14.02 -1.33
C SER A 293 -13.99 -15.38 -1.01
N THR A 294 -15.29 -15.40 -0.66
CA THR A 294 -16.07 -16.62 -0.43
C THR A 294 -16.12 -17.54 -1.65
N ALA A 295 -15.94 -17.00 -2.87
CA ALA A 295 -15.79 -17.78 -4.10
C ALA A 295 -14.67 -18.82 -4.00
N PHE A 296 -13.66 -18.55 -3.16
CA PHE A 296 -12.46 -19.38 -3.00
C PHE A 296 -12.43 -20.13 -1.66
N LEU A 297 -13.53 -20.12 -0.90
CA LEU A 297 -13.66 -20.90 0.33
C LEU A 297 -13.47 -22.40 0.01
N LYS A 298 -14.11 -22.89 -1.05
CA LYS A 298 -13.70 -24.14 -1.69
C LYS A 298 -12.47 -23.84 -2.56
N PRO A 299 -11.30 -24.46 -2.32
CA PRO A 299 -10.13 -24.24 -3.17
C PRO A 299 -10.40 -24.63 -4.61
N VAL A 300 -10.02 -23.76 -5.55
CA VAL A 300 -9.91 -24.10 -6.97
C VAL A 300 -8.88 -25.22 -7.14
N ARG A 301 -9.12 -26.14 -8.08
CA ARG A 301 -8.30 -27.33 -8.33
C ARG A 301 -8.04 -27.45 -9.84
N GLY A 302 -7.25 -28.45 -10.25
CA GLY A 302 -6.97 -28.70 -11.66
C GLY A 302 -5.87 -27.81 -12.24
N GLU A 303 -5.72 -27.88 -13.56
CA GLU A 303 -4.65 -27.21 -14.31
C GLU A 303 -5.09 -25.82 -14.81
N THR A 304 -6.39 -25.62 -14.99
CA THR A 304 -7.01 -24.38 -15.49
C THR A 304 -7.35 -23.39 -14.38
N ILE A 305 -6.42 -23.21 -13.43
CA ILE A 305 -6.62 -22.39 -12.22
C ILE A 305 -7.14 -20.98 -12.53
N MET A 306 -6.62 -20.32 -13.56
CA MET A 306 -7.06 -18.97 -13.97
C MET A 306 -8.54 -18.97 -14.36
N SER A 307 -8.89 -19.77 -15.37
CA SER A 307 -10.25 -19.82 -15.91
C SER A 307 -11.25 -20.26 -14.84
N GLU A 308 -10.92 -21.28 -14.04
CA GLU A 308 -11.78 -21.75 -12.96
C GLU A 308 -11.96 -20.72 -11.85
N SER A 309 -10.91 -19.95 -11.51
CA SER A 309 -11.01 -18.87 -10.54
C SER A 309 -11.92 -17.73 -11.03
N ILE A 310 -11.86 -17.41 -12.32
CA ILE A 310 -12.75 -16.42 -12.94
C ILE A 310 -14.20 -16.91 -12.90
N GLN A 311 -14.45 -18.18 -13.25
CA GLN A 311 -15.81 -18.74 -13.20
C GLN A 311 -16.36 -18.81 -11.77
N ALA A 312 -15.53 -19.19 -10.79
CA ALA A 312 -15.93 -19.19 -9.38
C ALA A 312 -16.28 -17.78 -8.89
N LEU A 313 -15.48 -16.77 -9.27
CA LEU A 313 -15.74 -15.37 -8.95
C LEU A 313 -17.07 -14.88 -9.56
N LYS A 314 -17.30 -15.17 -10.84
CA LYS A 314 -18.55 -14.84 -11.55
C LYS A 314 -19.77 -15.49 -10.90
N ALA A 315 -19.68 -16.78 -10.61
CA ALA A 315 -20.77 -17.53 -9.99
C ALA A 315 -21.12 -16.97 -8.60
N GLN A 316 -20.11 -16.66 -7.79
CA GLN A 316 -20.31 -16.07 -6.48
C GLN A 316 -20.95 -14.68 -6.56
N ARG A 317 -20.47 -13.84 -7.48
CA ARG A 317 -21.03 -12.51 -7.74
C ARG A 317 -22.51 -12.61 -8.13
N HIS A 318 -22.82 -13.44 -9.12
CA HIS A 318 -24.18 -13.63 -9.61
C HIS A 318 -25.12 -14.17 -8.52
N ALA A 319 -24.63 -15.09 -7.68
CA ALA A 319 -25.39 -15.60 -6.55
C ALA A 319 -25.72 -14.49 -5.53
N PHE A 320 -24.77 -13.60 -5.24
CA PHE A 320 -25.02 -12.45 -4.37
C PHE A 320 -25.98 -11.44 -5.01
N ASP A 321 -25.80 -11.11 -6.29
CA ASP A 321 -26.70 -10.21 -7.03
C ASP A 321 -28.15 -10.71 -6.97
N THR A 322 -28.33 -11.99 -7.25
CA THR A 322 -29.66 -12.62 -7.30
C THR A 322 -30.29 -12.73 -5.91
N ALA A 323 -29.53 -13.17 -4.91
CA ALA A 323 -30.05 -13.41 -3.56
C ALA A 323 -30.40 -12.11 -2.82
N TYR A 324 -29.59 -11.05 -3.00
CA TYR A 324 -29.77 -9.78 -2.32
C TYR A 324 -30.48 -8.71 -3.17
N GLY A 325 -30.76 -8.99 -4.45
CA GLY A 325 -31.39 -8.04 -5.36
C GLY A 325 -30.50 -6.84 -5.67
N GLU A 326 -29.18 -7.03 -5.65
CA GLU A 326 -28.18 -5.99 -5.88
C GLU A 326 -27.70 -6.07 -7.33
N THR A 327 -27.72 -4.96 -8.05
CA THR A 327 -27.21 -4.87 -9.43
C THR A 327 -26.26 -3.69 -9.55
N PRO A 328 -25.04 -3.79 -8.99
CA PRO A 328 -24.07 -2.71 -9.11
C PRO A 328 -23.67 -2.52 -10.57
N ALA A 329 -23.43 -1.27 -10.98
CA ALA A 329 -22.82 -1.00 -12.27
C ALA A 329 -21.39 -1.53 -12.24
N HIS A 330 -20.94 -2.20 -13.30
CA HIS A 330 -19.61 -2.79 -13.32
C HIS A 330 -18.91 -2.66 -14.67
N ALA A 331 -17.59 -2.73 -14.62
CA ALA A 331 -16.73 -2.86 -15.79
C ALA A 331 -15.59 -3.85 -15.49
N VAL A 332 -15.12 -4.52 -16.53
CA VAL A 332 -14.14 -5.59 -16.41
C VAL A 332 -13.01 -5.40 -17.40
N LEU A 333 -11.77 -5.36 -16.92
CA LEU A 333 -10.59 -5.56 -17.74
C LEU A 333 -10.19 -7.03 -17.64
N ASP A 334 -10.28 -7.76 -18.76
CA ASP A 334 -9.93 -9.19 -18.82
C ASP A 334 -8.90 -9.43 -19.93
N THR A 335 -7.73 -9.94 -19.55
CA THR A 335 -6.68 -10.33 -20.50
C THR A 335 -6.73 -11.82 -20.85
N THR A 336 -7.66 -12.58 -20.29
CA THR A 336 -7.74 -14.04 -20.43
C THR A 336 -8.78 -14.48 -21.46
N GLY A 337 -9.78 -13.65 -21.74
CA GLY A 337 -10.89 -13.97 -22.63
C GLY A 337 -11.92 -14.93 -22.03
N VAL A 338 -11.88 -15.16 -20.71
CA VAL A 338 -12.79 -16.06 -19.99
C VAL A 338 -14.06 -15.33 -19.54
N TRP A 339 -14.00 -14.00 -19.36
CA TRP A 339 -15.17 -13.18 -19.05
C TRP A 339 -16.03 -13.00 -20.32
N ASP A 340 -17.22 -13.58 -20.32
CA ASP A 340 -18.12 -13.70 -21.47
C ASP A 340 -19.05 -12.49 -21.68
N GLU A 341 -19.28 -11.69 -20.64
CA GLU A 341 -20.12 -10.50 -20.69
C GLU A 341 -19.42 -9.33 -21.41
N ARG A 342 -19.43 -9.38 -22.75
CA ARG A 342 -18.76 -8.39 -23.61
C ARG A 342 -19.24 -6.94 -23.41
N SER A 343 -20.47 -6.73 -22.93
CA SER A 343 -21.01 -5.39 -22.68
C SER A 343 -20.34 -4.68 -21.51
N ALA A 344 -19.83 -5.43 -20.53
CA ALA A 344 -19.12 -4.90 -19.37
C ALA A 344 -17.59 -4.95 -19.54
N THR A 345 -17.08 -5.72 -20.50
CA THR A 345 -15.64 -5.85 -20.74
C THR A 345 -15.08 -4.64 -21.48
N VAL A 346 -14.11 -3.95 -20.88
CA VAL A 346 -13.39 -2.83 -21.48
C VAL A 346 -12.10 -3.30 -22.15
N THR A 347 -11.65 -2.56 -23.17
CA THR A 347 -10.50 -2.94 -24.01
C THR A 347 -9.14 -2.49 -23.48
N SER A 348 -9.12 -1.58 -22.49
CA SER A 348 -7.88 -1.04 -21.95
C SER A 348 -8.02 -0.63 -20.49
N LEU A 349 -6.88 -0.51 -19.80
CA LEU A 349 -6.84 0.03 -18.45
C LEU A 349 -7.36 1.48 -18.42
N GLU A 350 -7.06 2.31 -19.43
CA GLU A 350 -7.59 3.68 -19.49
C GLU A 350 -9.12 3.72 -19.55
N ALA A 351 -9.74 2.80 -20.31
CA ALA A 351 -11.20 2.69 -20.35
C ALA A 351 -11.77 2.24 -18.99
N LEU A 352 -11.10 1.32 -18.27
CA LEU A 352 -11.50 0.95 -16.92
C LEU A 352 -11.42 2.14 -15.95
N LEU A 353 -10.37 2.95 -16.06
CA LEU A 353 -10.18 4.14 -15.22
C LEU A 353 -11.18 5.25 -15.56
N ALA A 354 -11.59 5.37 -16.83
CA ALA A 354 -12.68 6.26 -17.23
C ALA A 354 -14.00 5.83 -16.57
N PHE A 355 -14.32 4.53 -16.60
CA PHE A 355 -15.49 3.98 -15.90
C PHE A 355 -15.47 4.31 -14.40
N VAL A 356 -14.32 4.11 -13.72
CA VAL A 356 -14.12 4.49 -12.30
C VAL A 356 -14.58 5.93 -12.06
N LYS A 357 -14.09 6.87 -12.88
CA LYS A 357 -14.43 8.29 -12.78
C LYS A 357 -15.89 8.61 -13.13
N GLU A 358 -16.53 7.86 -14.02
CA GLU A 358 -17.88 8.11 -14.51
C GLU A 358 -19.00 7.66 -13.57
N GLY A 359 -18.72 6.84 -12.56
CA GLY A 359 -19.68 6.40 -11.52
C GLY A 359 -20.22 7.51 -10.60
N ARG A 360 -20.34 8.74 -11.13
CA ARG A 360 -20.86 9.97 -10.52
C ARG A 360 -22.37 10.15 -10.70
N ARG A 361 -22.99 9.40 -11.62
CA ARG A 361 -24.38 9.63 -12.07
C ARG A 361 -25.38 8.82 -11.30
#